data_AF-A0A257LF37-F1
#
_entry.id   AF-A0A257LF37-F1
#
_cell.length_a   1.000
_cell.length_b   1.000
_cell.length_c   1.000
_cell.angle_alpha   90.00
_cell.angle_beta   90.00
_cell.angle_gamma   90.00
#
_symmetry.space_group_name_H-M   'P 1'
#
loop_
_entity.id
_entity.type
_entity.pdbx_description
1 polymer ?
#
loop_
_entity_poly.entity_id
_entity_poly.type
_entity_poly.pdbx_seq_one_letter_code
_entity_poly.pdbx_strand_id
1 'polypeptide(L)'
;LDEPGFGKWNGPLTADWGTGALWHHTVAPSGASYTATAPPEKFVAMTRPTDADADALSHVYQASWKGASFNWVGADVGYIVRVTPKAFKAPALPEFDRVTAAELVALLDSPSHRTRLEAQRALLRREMNAETKGQLLALAGDKARRIESRVAAVFALTQRAFGGNVDAALAGLATDAALQPYVVRALADGG
;
A
#
# COMPACT_ATOMS: atom_id res chain seq x y z
N LEU A 1 -4.45 -4.72 3.55
CA LEU A 1 -3.19 -5.42 3.84
C LEU A 1 -2.63 -5.96 2.53
N ASP A 2 -1.36 -5.71 2.24
CA ASP A 2 -0.67 -6.33 1.11
C ASP A 2 0.81 -6.54 1.48
N GLU A 3 1.04 -7.53 2.33
CA GLU A 3 2.35 -7.84 2.89
C GLU A 3 2.69 -9.33 2.69
N PRO A 4 3.94 -9.66 2.31
CA PRO A 4 4.33 -11.00 1.87
C PRO A 4 4.17 -12.07 2.96
N GLY A 5 4.25 -11.71 4.24
CA GLY A 5 4.10 -12.66 5.35
C GLY A 5 2.67 -13.12 5.62
N PHE A 6 1.66 -12.52 4.97
CA PHE A 6 0.25 -12.76 5.30
C PHE A 6 -0.55 -13.49 4.21
N GLY A 7 -0.03 -13.61 2.99
CA GLY A 7 -0.57 -14.47 1.94
C GLY A 7 -2.08 -14.29 1.73
N LYS A 8 -2.87 -15.30 2.09
CA LYS A 8 -4.35 -15.28 1.96
C LYS A 8 -5.04 -14.10 2.66
N TRP A 9 -4.40 -13.52 3.68
CA TRP A 9 -4.94 -12.39 4.44
C TRP A 9 -4.68 -11.03 3.78
N ASN A 10 -3.99 -11.00 2.63
CA ASN A 10 -3.91 -9.78 1.82
C ASN A 10 -5.31 -9.43 1.28
N GLY A 11 -5.66 -8.15 1.35
CA GLY A 11 -6.98 -7.64 1.04
C GLY A 11 -7.47 -6.57 2.03
N PRO A 12 -8.71 -6.10 1.85
CA PRO A 12 -9.34 -5.12 2.73
C PRO A 12 -9.53 -5.68 4.14
N LEU A 13 -9.24 -4.85 5.15
CA LEU A 13 -9.46 -5.16 6.55
C LEU A 13 -10.39 -4.11 7.17
N THR A 14 -11.25 -4.52 8.10
CA THR A 14 -12.05 -3.60 8.92
C THR A 14 -11.98 -4.00 10.39
N ALA A 15 -11.68 -3.04 11.26
CA ALA A 15 -11.83 -3.24 12.70
C ALA A 15 -13.30 -3.10 13.09
N ASP A 16 -13.83 -4.08 13.82
CA ASP A 16 -15.19 -4.02 14.35
C ASP A 16 -15.16 -4.18 15.87
N TRP A 17 -15.44 -3.06 16.55
CA TRP A 17 -15.55 -2.98 18.00
C TRP A 17 -16.58 -3.98 18.53
N GLY A 18 -17.78 -4.02 17.93
CA GLY A 18 -18.95 -4.75 18.46
C GLY A 18 -18.78 -6.26 18.41
N THR A 19 -18.13 -6.76 17.36
CA THR A 19 -17.87 -8.20 17.18
C THR A 19 -16.48 -8.64 17.68
N GLY A 20 -15.60 -7.68 18.02
CA GLY A 20 -14.31 -7.96 18.66
C GLY A 20 -13.28 -8.59 17.72
N ALA A 21 -13.20 -8.12 16.48
CA ALA A 21 -12.20 -8.62 15.54
C ALA A 21 -11.74 -7.59 14.50
N LEU A 22 -10.52 -7.82 13.99
CA LEU A 22 -10.12 -7.37 12.66
C LEU A 22 -10.65 -8.38 11.66
N TRP A 23 -11.53 -7.92 10.78
CA TRP A 23 -12.15 -8.74 9.75
C TRP A 23 -11.44 -8.57 8.43
N HIS A 24 -11.14 -9.69 7.78
CA HIS A 24 -10.65 -9.74 6.40
C HIS A 24 -11.83 -9.97 5.46
N HIS A 25 -11.85 -9.21 4.37
CA HIS A 25 -12.90 -9.26 3.36
C HIS A 25 -12.32 -9.81 2.06
N THR A 26 -12.99 -10.82 1.51
CA THR A 26 -12.70 -11.30 0.14
C THR A 26 -13.66 -10.63 -0.82
N VAL A 27 -13.11 -9.84 -1.75
CA VAL A 27 -13.88 -9.02 -2.69
C VAL A 27 -13.42 -9.23 -4.12
N ALA A 28 -14.33 -9.03 -5.08
CA ALA A 28 -14.02 -8.97 -6.50
C ALA A 28 -14.48 -7.63 -7.09
N PRO A 29 -13.76 -7.08 -8.10
CA PRO A 29 -14.21 -5.91 -8.83
C PRO A 29 -15.60 -6.11 -9.44
N SER A 30 -16.45 -5.08 -9.33
CA SER A 30 -17.79 -5.04 -9.92
C SER A 30 -18.06 -3.64 -10.47
N GLY A 31 -17.72 -3.43 -11.75
CA GLY A 31 -17.74 -2.10 -12.37
C GLY A 31 -16.82 -1.13 -11.63
N ALA A 32 -17.38 0.00 -11.17
CA ALA A 32 -16.67 1.00 -10.37
C ALA A 32 -16.65 0.71 -8.85
N SER A 33 -17.10 -0.47 -8.43
CA SER A 33 -17.20 -0.88 -7.02
C SER A 33 -16.60 -2.28 -6.81
N TYR A 34 -16.76 -2.81 -5.60
CA TYR A 34 -16.38 -4.16 -5.22
C TYR A 34 -17.56 -4.89 -4.59
N THR A 35 -17.66 -6.19 -4.87
CA THR A 35 -18.66 -7.09 -4.28
C THR A 35 -17.97 -8.12 -3.41
N ALA A 36 -18.50 -8.34 -2.20
CA ALA A 36 -18.03 -9.42 -1.34
C ALA A 36 -18.35 -10.78 -1.97
N THR A 37 -17.33 -11.62 -2.15
CA THR A 37 -17.47 -12.95 -2.76
C THR A 37 -17.54 -14.07 -1.72
N ALA A 38 -17.28 -13.74 -0.45
CA ALA A 38 -17.40 -14.64 0.69
C ALA A 38 -17.76 -13.83 1.94
N PRO A 39 -18.35 -14.47 2.98
CA PRO A 39 -18.49 -13.84 4.29
C PRO A 39 -17.12 -13.42 4.87
N PRO A 40 -17.04 -12.30 5.61
CA PRO A 40 -15.79 -11.86 6.21
C PRO A 40 -15.20 -12.89 7.18
N GLU A 41 -13.88 -13.06 7.17
CA GLU A 41 -13.16 -13.97 8.06
C GLU A 41 -12.50 -13.20 9.21
N LYS A 42 -12.49 -13.78 10.42
CA LYS A 42 -11.74 -13.19 11.55
C LYS A 42 -10.25 -13.38 11.30
N PHE A 43 -9.53 -12.27 11.12
CA PHE A 43 -8.08 -12.30 10.99
C PHE A 43 -7.41 -12.23 12.37
N VAL A 44 -7.80 -11.25 13.20
CA VAL A 44 -7.28 -11.09 14.56
C VAL A 44 -8.45 -10.85 15.51
N ALA A 45 -8.66 -11.76 16.46
CA ALA A 45 -9.67 -11.60 17.50
C ALA A 45 -9.09 -10.79 18.67
N MET A 46 -9.76 -9.71 19.07
CA MET A 46 -9.39 -8.94 20.25
C MET A 46 -10.55 -8.14 20.81
N THR A 47 -10.47 -7.76 22.08
CA THR A 47 -11.48 -6.92 22.71
C THR A 47 -11.40 -5.49 22.16
N ARG A 48 -12.53 -4.95 21.71
CA ARG A 48 -12.69 -3.54 21.29
C ARG A 48 -11.57 -3.06 20.35
N PRO A 49 -11.38 -3.71 19.19
CA PRO A 49 -10.44 -3.23 18.20
C PRO A 49 -10.89 -1.87 17.68
N THR A 50 -9.93 -1.01 17.40
CA THR A 50 -10.18 0.35 16.91
C THR A 50 -9.52 0.60 15.57
N ASP A 51 -8.30 0.12 15.38
CA ASP A 51 -7.59 0.25 14.11
C ASP A 51 -6.49 -0.80 13.97
N ALA A 52 -6.00 -1.01 12.74
CA ALA A 52 -4.84 -1.83 12.45
C ALA A 52 -4.02 -1.30 11.26
N ASP A 53 -2.69 -1.37 11.37
CA ASP A 53 -1.77 -1.11 10.25
C ASP A 53 -0.66 -2.17 10.22
N ALA A 54 0.09 -2.22 9.12
CA ALA A 54 1.19 -3.16 8.94
C ALA A 54 2.52 -2.45 8.68
N ASP A 55 3.63 -3.07 9.08
CA ASP A 55 4.97 -2.65 8.72
C ASP A 55 5.51 -3.43 7.50
N ALA A 56 6.66 -2.98 6.98
CA ALA A 56 7.35 -3.62 5.85
C ALA A 56 8.02 -4.96 6.19
N LEU A 57 7.96 -5.38 7.46
CA LEU A 57 8.46 -6.68 7.92
C LEU A 57 7.33 -7.71 8.04
N SER A 58 6.14 -7.37 7.53
CA SER A 58 4.92 -8.18 7.67
C SER A 58 4.54 -8.42 9.12
N HIS A 59 4.60 -7.39 9.96
CA HIS A 59 3.85 -7.36 11.22
C HIS A 59 2.58 -6.57 11.05
N VAL A 60 1.50 -7.00 11.73
CA VAL A 60 0.27 -6.22 11.86
C VAL A 60 0.18 -5.72 13.30
N TYR A 61 0.00 -4.43 13.46
CA TYR A 61 -0.21 -3.77 14.74
C TYR A 61 -1.69 -3.42 14.85
N GLN A 62 -2.35 -3.89 15.90
CA GLN A 62 -3.76 -3.63 16.11
C GLN A 62 -3.99 -2.99 17.47
N ALA A 63 -4.74 -1.88 17.45
CA ALA A 63 -5.07 -1.10 18.63
C ALA A 63 -6.38 -1.57 19.27
N SER A 64 -6.35 -1.68 20.60
CA SER A 64 -7.52 -1.98 21.43
C SER A 64 -7.85 -0.81 22.33
N TRP A 65 -9.15 -0.55 22.49
CA TRP A 65 -9.71 0.37 23.50
C TRP A 65 -10.27 -0.38 24.72
N LYS A 66 -9.68 -1.53 25.08
CA LYS A 66 -10.04 -2.22 26.32
C LYS A 66 -9.88 -1.30 27.53
N GLY A 67 -10.91 -1.23 28.36
CA GLY A 67 -10.92 -0.37 29.55
C GLY A 67 -11.39 1.06 29.29
N ALA A 68 -11.51 1.50 28.03
CA ALA A 68 -12.08 2.81 27.71
C ALA A 68 -13.60 2.86 27.95
N SER A 69 -14.15 4.07 28.02
CA SER A 69 -15.60 4.32 28.09
C SER A 69 -15.97 5.45 27.12
N PHE A 70 -17.26 5.71 26.95
CA PHE A 70 -17.74 6.90 26.25
C PHE A 70 -17.39 8.19 26.99
N ASN A 71 -17.16 8.11 28.31
CA ASN A 71 -16.63 9.20 29.12
C ASN A 71 -15.11 9.04 29.30
N TRP A 72 -14.43 10.15 29.57
CA TRP A 72 -13.03 10.13 29.99
C TRP A 72 -12.87 9.34 31.29
N VAL A 73 -12.00 8.33 31.26
CA VAL A 73 -11.71 7.45 32.40
C VAL A 73 -10.22 7.40 32.76
N GLY A 74 -9.41 8.29 32.16
CA GLY A 74 -7.97 8.34 32.33
C GLY A 74 -7.18 7.88 31.09
N ALA A 75 -5.87 8.10 31.13
CA ALA A 75 -4.97 7.79 30.02
C ALA A 75 -4.56 6.30 29.95
N ASP A 76 -4.68 5.57 31.06
CA ASP A 76 -4.24 4.18 31.20
C ASP A 76 -5.30 3.18 30.69
N VAL A 77 -5.67 3.34 29.41
CA VAL A 77 -6.62 2.47 28.72
C VAL A 77 -6.06 1.97 27.39
N GLY A 78 -6.51 0.78 27.00
CA GLY A 78 -6.14 0.17 25.74
C GLY A 78 -4.76 -0.49 25.73
N TYR A 79 -4.39 -1.00 24.56
CA TYR A 79 -3.09 -1.62 24.28
C TYR A 79 -2.91 -1.79 22.77
N ILE A 80 -1.67 -2.02 22.34
CA ILE A 80 -1.33 -2.42 20.97
C ILE A 80 -0.86 -3.88 20.99
N VAL A 81 -1.38 -4.70 20.09
CA VAL A 81 -0.85 -6.06 19.81
C VAL A 81 -0.09 -6.04 18.52
N ARG A 82 1.10 -6.66 18.53
CA ARG A 82 1.83 -6.99 17.31
C ARG A 82 1.60 -8.45 16.94
N VAL A 83 0.99 -8.67 15.77
CA VAL A 83 0.79 -9.98 15.15
C VAL A 83 1.94 -10.24 14.20
N THR A 84 2.69 -11.31 14.48
CA THR A 84 3.85 -11.72 13.69
C THR A 84 3.57 -13.07 13.01
N PRO A 85 3.78 -13.18 11.68
CA PRO A 85 3.65 -14.44 10.97
C PRO A 85 4.69 -15.46 11.45
N LYS A 86 4.24 -16.69 11.77
CA LYS A 86 5.07 -17.71 12.44
C LYS A 86 6.27 -18.19 11.62
N ALA A 87 6.14 -18.29 10.30
CA ALA A 87 7.13 -18.92 9.43
C ALA A 87 7.61 -17.98 8.31
N PHE A 88 7.54 -16.67 8.54
CA PHE A 88 7.99 -15.67 7.58
C PHE A 88 9.22 -14.94 8.11
N LYS A 89 10.28 -14.92 7.30
CA LYS A 89 11.48 -14.13 7.56
C LYS A 89 11.49 -12.96 6.59
N ALA A 90 11.29 -11.75 7.12
CA ALA A 90 11.35 -10.55 6.32
C ALA A 90 12.75 -10.33 5.73
N PRO A 91 12.87 -9.93 4.46
CA PRO A 91 14.12 -9.40 3.92
C PRO A 91 14.58 -8.18 4.72
N ALA A 92 15.90 -7.94 4.76
CA ALA A 92 16.43 -6.72 5.35
C ALA A 92 15.97 -5.51 4.52
N LEU A 93 15.49 -4.47 5.19
CA LEU A 93 15.14 -3.22 4.54
C LEU A 93 16.41 -2.37 4.35
N PRO A 94 16.59 -1.75 3.17
CA PRO A 94 17.68 -0.82 2.98
C PRO A 94 17.44 0.49 3.75
N GLU A 95 18.49 1.27 3.94
CA GLU A 95 18.36 2.66 4.33
C GLU A 95 17.90 3.48 3.11
N PHE A 96 16.58 3.68 2.97
CA PHE A 96 15.96 4.29 1.80
C PHE A 96 16.54 5.66 1.41
N ASP A 97 17.02 6.43 2.38
CA ASP A 97 17.63 7.74 2.14
C ASP A 97 19.07 7.65 1.58
N ARG A 98 19.72 6.48 1.67
CA ARG A 98 21.12 6.28 1.25
C ARG A 98 21.30 5.49 -0.05
N VAL A 99 20.30 4.68 -0.45
CA VAL A 99 20.35 3.92 -1.71
C VAL A 99 20.18 4.83 -2.92
N THR A 100 20.62 4.38 -4.10
CA THR A 100 20.52 5.11 -5.37
C THR A 100 19.08 5.20 -5.89
N ALA A 101 18.82 6.11 -6.83
CA ALA A 101 17.49 6.22 -7.45
C ALA A 101 17.11 4.93 -8.21
N ALA A 102 18.07 4.30 -8.89
CA ALA A 102 17.85 3.04 -9.59
C ALA A 102 17.46 1.89 -8.63
N GLU A 103 18.11 1.81 -7.46
CA GLU A 103 17.74 0.85 -6.42
C GLU A 103 16.34 1.12 -5.86
N LEU A 104 15.97 2.41 -5.67
CA LEU A 104 14.60 2.75 -5.26
C LEU A 104 13.57 2.34 -6.32
N VAL A 105 13.85 2.51 -7.61
CA VAL A 105 12.95 2.03 -8.68
C VAL A 105 12.81 0.52 -8.63
N ALA A 106 13.90 -0.22 -8.38
CA ALA A 106 13.83 -1.68 -8.21
C ALA A 106 12.97 -2.09 -7.00
N LEU A 107 13.03 -1.34 -5.89
CA LEU A 107 12.20 -1.59 -4.70
C LEU A 107 10.70 -1.36 -4.93
N LEU A 108 10.30 -0.62 -5.97
CA LEU A 108 8.89 -0.53 -6.38
C LEU A 108 8.34 -1.88 -6.87
N ASP A 109 9.19 -2.86 -7.18
CA ASP A 109 8.79 -4.24 -7.47
C ASP A 109 8.89 -5.18 -6.24
N SER A 110 8.95 -4.62 -5.03
CA SER A 110 8.87 -5.40 -3.79
C SER A 110 7.47 -5.99 -3.57
N PRO A 111 7.33 -7.24 -3.10
CA PRO A 111 6.03 -7.79 -2.73
C PRO A 111 5.39 -7.11 -1.51
N SER A 112 6.15 -6.34 -0.72
CA SER A 112 5.63 -5.57 0.42
C SER A 112 5.12 -4.20 -0.04
N HIS A 113 3.83 -3.93 0.20
CA HIS A 113 3.25 -2.62 -0.07
C HIS A 113 3.99 -1.51 0.68
N ARG A 114 4.33 -1.72 1.96
CA ARG A 114 5.05 -0.72 2.75
C ARG A 114 6.44 -0.42 2.18
N THR A 115 7.14 -1.43 1.66
CA THR A 115 8.43 -1.23 0.98
C THR A 115 8.27 -0.42 -0.30
N ARG A 116 7.28 -0.75 -1.13
CA ARG A 116 6.98 0.02 -2.36
C ARG A 116 6.64 1.47 -2.03
N LEU A 117 5.81 1.69 -1.00
CA LEU A 117 5.39 3.01 -0.58
C LEU A 117 6.57 3.88 -0.12
N GLU A 118 7.46 3.35 0.72
CA GLU A 118 8.63 4.15 1.12
C GLU A 118 9.65 4.35 0.02
N ALA A 119 9.85 3.37 -0.86
CA ALA A 119 10.69 3.57 -2.05
C ALA A 119 10.13 4.69 -2.95
N GLN A 120 8.81 4.73 -3.15
CA GLN A 120 8.15 5.81 -3.88
C GLN A 120 8.33 7.16 -3.18
N ARG A 121 8.09 7.24 -1.87
CA ARG A 121 8.27 8.50 -1.11
C ARG A 121 9.72 8.99 -1.14
N ALA A 122 10.69 8.10 -0.98
CA ALA A 122 12.10 8.43 -1.09
C ALA A 122 12.47 8.96 -2.49
N LEU A 123 11.90 8.36 -3.55
CA LEU A 123 12.02 8.87 -4.91
C LEU A 123 11.44 10.28 -5.04
N LEU A 124 10.22 10.51 -4.54
CA LEU A 124 9.52 11.80 -4.63
C LEU A 124 10.27 12.95 -3.94
N ARG A 125 11.03 12.68 -2.88
CA ARG A 125 11.88 13.68 -2.19
C ARG A 125 13.14 14.07 -2.95
N ARG A 126 13.51 13.35 -4.01
CA ARG A 126 14.70 13.59 -4.81
C ARG A 126 14.35 14.32 -6.10
N GLU A 127 15.29 15.09 -6.62
CA GLU A 127 15.16 15.66 -7.96
C GLU A 127 15.02 14.56 -9.02
N MET A 128 14.09 14.75 -9.96
CA MET A 128 13.91 13.83 -11.07
C MET A 128 14.97 14.09 -12.14
N ASN A 129 15.70 13.05 -12.53
CA ASN A 129 16.58 13.09 -13.70
C ASN A 129 16.03 12.22 -14.85
N ALA A 130 16.60 12.37 -16.05
CA ALA A 130 16.13 11.67 -17.24
C ALA A 130 16.25 10.13 -17.14
N GLU A 131 17.30 9.64 -16.47
CA GLU A 131 17.52 8.20 -16.26
C GLU A 131 16.44 7.59 -15.37
N THR A 132 16.20 8.17 -14.20
CA THR A 132 15.18 7.72 -13.24
C THR A 132 13.79 7.77 -13.87
N LYS A 133 13.50 8.84 -14.62
CA LYS A 133 12.25 8.97 -15.37
C LYS A 133 12.09 7.85 -16.41
N GLY A 134 13.15 7.54 -17.16
CA GLY A 134 13.16 6.44 -18.12
C GLY A 134 12.91 5.08 -17.47
N GLN A 135 13.56 4.83 -16.32
CA GLN A 135 13.36 3.59 -15.54
C GLN A 135 11.93 3.45 -15.00
N LEU A 136 11.34 4.54 -14.50
CA LEU A 136 9.95 4.55 -14.03
C LEU A 136 8.95 4.32 -15.16
N LEU A 137 9.15 4.96 -16.33
CA LEU A 137 8.31 4.71 -17.51
C LEU A 137 8.43 3.26 -17.99
N ALA A 138 9.64 2.70 -18.00
CA ALA A 138 9.86 1.30 -18.34
C ALA A 138 9.14 0.36 -17.36
N LEU A 139 9.25 0.59 -16.05
CA LEU A 139 8.55 -0.20 -15.04
C LEU A 139 7.03 -0.10 -15.16
N ALA A 140 6.48 1.10 -15.40
CA ALA A 140 5.05 1.29 -15.59
C ALA A 140 4.53 0.58 -16.85
N GLY A 141 5.32 0.58 -17.94
CA GLY A 141 4.98 -0.07 -19.21
C GLY A 141 5.20 -1.58 -19.24
N ASP A 142 5.95 -2.16 -18.30
CA ASP A 142 6.28 -3.59 -18.28
C ASP A 142 5.08 -4.44 -17.84
N LYS A 143 4.39 -5.03 -18.82
CA LYS A 143 3.22 -5.91 -18.61
C LYS A 143 3.55 -7.22 -17.89
N ALA A 144 4.83 -7.60 -17.77
CA ALA A 144 5.24 -8.77 -17.00
C ALA A 144 5.30 -8.48 -15.48
N ARG A 145 5.26 -7.22 -15.07
CA ARG A 145 5.28 -6.81 -13.66
C ARG A 145 3.89 -6.76 -13.06
N ARG A 146 3.84 -6.90 -11.74
CA ARG A 146 2.59 -6.81 -10.98
C ARG A 146 1.97 -5.42 -11.13
N ILE A 147 0.64 -5.36 -11.16
CA ILE A 147 -0.07 -4.10 -11.36
C ILE A 147 0.30 -3.07 -10.28
N GLU A 148 0.50 -3.49 -9.04
CA GLU A 148 0.87 -2.63 -7.92
C GLU A 148 2.23 -1.96 -8.12
N SER A 149 3.20 -2.69 -8.71
CA SER A 149 4.53 -2.17 -9.04
C SER A 149 4.43 -1.12 -10.15
N ARG A 150 3.64 -1.42 -11.19
CA ARG A 150 3.41 -0.52 -12.34
C ARG A 150 2.69 0.75 -11.90
N VAL A 151 1.67 0.63 -11.05
CA VAL A 151 0.93 1.75 -10.45
C VAL A 151 1.83 2.58 -9.56
N ALA A 152 2.68 1.97 -8.74
CA ALA A 152 3.63 2.70 -7.92
C ALA A 152 4.60 3.55 -8.76
N ALA A 153 5.01 3.05 -9.94
CA ALA A 153 5.85 3.80 -10.88
C ALA A 153 5.11 4.98 -11.54
N VAL A 154 3.83 4.79 -11.91
CA VAL A 154 2.96 5.87 -12.43
C VAL A 154 2.87 7.01 -11.42
N PHE A 155 2.55 6.71 -10.15
CA PHE A 155 2.45 7.76 -9.13
C PHE A 155 3.81 8.35 -8.73
N ALA A 156 4.90 7.60 -8.84
CA ALA A 156 6.26 8.14 -8.70
C ALA A 156 6.61 9.16 -9.80
N LEU A 157 5.98 9.09 -10.97
CA LEU A 157 6.14 10.07 -12.06
C LEU A 157 5.27 11.30 -11.82
N THR A 158 4.02 11.14 -11.37
CA THR A 158 3.02 12.22 -11.32
C THR A 158 2.99 13.02 -10.03
N GLN A 159 3.22 12.40 -8.88
CA GLN A 159 3.11 13.09 -7.58
C GLN A 159 4.29 14.02 -7.25
N ARG A 160 5.05 14.44 -8.27
CA ARG A 160 6.23 15.31 -8.16
C ARG A 160 5.94 16.76 -8.55
N ALA A 161 4.86 17.01 -9.27
CA ALA A 161 4.57 18.33 -9.83
C ALA A 161 3.13 18.74 -9.54
N PHE A 162 2.97 19.87 -8.84
CA PHE A 162 1.81 20.74 -9.03
C PHE A 162 2.19 21.67 -10.18
N GLY A 163 1.48 21.62 -11.32
CA GLY A 163 1.78 22.54 -12.44
C GLY A 163 1.53 22.04 -13.86
N GLY A 164 0.77 20.96 -14.07
CA GLY A 164 0.07 20.73 -15.35
C GLY A 164 0.89 20.31 -16.57
N ASN A 165 2.19 19.97 -16.44
CA ASN A 165 2.97 19.48 -17.59
C ASN A 165 2.93 17.95 -17.68
N VAL A 166 1.85 17.44 -18.29
CA VAL A 166 1.64 16.01 -18.52
C VAL A 166 2.59 15.50 -19.61
N ASP A 167 3.45 14.56 -19.26
CA ASP A 167 4.32 13.88 -20.23
C ASP A 167 3.49 13.02 -21.21
N ALA A 168 3.70 13.20 -22.51
CA ALA A 168 3.05 12.42 -23.55
C ALA A 168 3.32 10.90 -23.40
N ALA A 169 4.50 10.50 -22.93
CA ALA A 169 4.84 9.10 -22.66
C ALA A 169 3.98 8.52 -21.53
N LEU A 170 3.70 9.31 -20.49
CA LEU A 170 2.81 8.92 -19.40
C LEU A 170 1.36 8.82 -19.89
N ALA A 171 0.89 9.78 -20.69
CA ALA A 171 -0.45 9.72 -21.30
C ALA A 171 -0.61 8.47 -22.19
N GLY A 172 0.43 8.07 -22.92
CA GLY A 172 0.44 6.86 -23.74
C GLY A 172 0.19 5.57 -22.96
N LEU A 173 0.53 5.52 -21.66
CA LEU A 173 0.27 4.36 -20.80
C LEU A 173 -1.23 4.10 -20.58
N ALA A 174 -2.10 5.09 -20.81
CA ALA A 174 -3.56 4.93 -20.71
C ALA A 174 -4.16 4.01 -21.79
N THR A 175 -3.36 3.60 -22.78
CA THR A 175 -3.75 2.60 -23.79
C THR A 175 -3.73 1.17 -23.25
N ASP A 176 -3.06 0.92 -22.12
CA ASP A 176 -3.14 -0.36 -21.41
C ASP A 176 -4.39 -0.39 -20.53
N ALA A 177 -5.37 -1.23 -20.88
CA ALA A 177 -6.64 -1.33 -20.16
C ALA A 177 -6.49 -1.62 -18.65
N ALA A 178 -5.47 -2.39 -18.24
CA ALA A 178 -5.25 -2.70 -16.83
C ALA A 178 -4.71 -1.50 -16.05
N LEU A 179 -3.94 -0.63 -16.71
CA LEU A 179 -3.27 0.52 -16.09
C LEU A 179 -4.06 1.83 -16.29
N GLN A 180 -4.93 1.89 -17.29
CA GLN A 180 -5.74 3.03 -17.68
C GLN A 180 -6.42 3.75 -16.50
N PRO A 181 -7.17 3.08 -15.59
CA PRO A 181 -7.84 3.79 -14.50
C PRO A 181 -6.86 4.52 -13.58
N TYR A 182 -5.67 3.94 -13.37
CA TYR A 182 -4.62 4.54 -12.54
C TYR A 182 -3.91 5.69 -13.25
N VAL A 183 -3.66 5.59 -14.57
CA VAL A 183 -3.07 6.67 -15.36
C VAL A 183 -4.03 7.86 -15.41
N VAL A 184 -5.30 7.62 -15.73
CA VAL A 184 -6.32 8.70 -15.77
C VAL A 184 -6.41 9.40 -14.41
N ARG A 185 -6.43 8.63 -13.31
CA ARG A 185 -6.41 9.22 -11.96
C ARG A 185 -5.16 10.05 -11.72
N ALA A 186 -3.99 9.50 -12.03
CA ALA A 186 -2.70 10.16 -11.81
C ALA A 186 -2.56 11.46 -12.63
N LEU A 187 -3.11 11.49 -13.85
CA LEU A 187 -3.14 12.69 -14.69
C LEU A 187 -4.12 13.73 -14.16
N ALA A 188 -5.29 13.31 -13.66
CA ALA A 188 -6.28 14.22 -13.07
C ALA A 188 -5.80 14.85 -11.75
N ASP A 189 -5.04 14.11 -10.94
CA ASP A 189 -4.49 14.61 -9.67
C ASP A 189 -3.34 15.62 -9.87
N GLY A 190 -2.63 15.58 -11.00
CA GLY A 190 -1.49 16.46 -11.30
C GLY A 190 -1.81 17.69 -12.16
N GLY A 191 -3.04 17.78 -12.67
CA GLY A 191 -3.56 18.87 -13.49
C GLY A 191 -4.05 20.07 -12.70
#